data_AF-A0A958DS42-F1
#
_entry.id   AF-A0A958DS42-F1
#
_cell.length_a   1.000
_cell.length_b   1.000
_cell.length_c   1.000
_cell.angle_alpha   90.00
_cell.angle_beta   90.00
_cell.angle_gamma   90.00
#
_symmetry.space_group_name_H-M   'P 1'
#
loop_
_entity.id
_entity.type
_entity.pdbx_description
1 polymer ?
#
loop_
_entity_poly.entity_id
_entity_poly.type
_entity_poly.pdbx_seq_one_letter_code
_entity_poly.pdbx_strand_id
1 'polypeptide(L)'
;MNNKNKLKILFLSQRFLFPMDTGGKIRTGNILRKLKERASLTVISNVESPKDDQYVPQMNQLCDKFIPVPWKEMERYTLKFYLKILAQSFSKYPINVLNDYSNELEKAVLDELKNEQYDLAICDFLQSTLNFQHVNSGVPTLMFQHNVEADITRRHLDRAGNIVEKIFWGLQHKRMMRHEGEMCNKFDGTIAVSATD
;
A
#
# COMPACT_ATOMS: atom_id res chain seq x y z
N MET A 1 14.73 28.01 19.49
CA MET A 1 13.56 28.65 18.87
C MET A 1 12.63 27.57 18.34
N ASN A 2 11.38 27.57 18.84
CA ASN A 2 10.19 26.82 18.45
C ASN A 2 10.28 25.28 18.34
N ASN A 3 10.21 24.63 19.50
CA ASN A 3 9.73 23.25 19.63
C ASN A 3 8.19 23.23 19.45
N LYS A 4 7.69 23.61 18.26
CA LYS A 4 6.32 23.25 17.86
C LYS A 4 6.32 21.73 17.73
N ASN A 5 5.44 21.04 18.45
CA ASN A 5 5.24 19.59 18.32
C ASN A 5 5.25 19.22 16.84
N LYS A 6 6.28 18.48 16.40
CA LYS A 6 6.31 17.93 15.04
C LYS A 6 5.07 17.04 14.89
N LEU A 7 4.38 17.20 13.77
CA LEU A 7 3.23 16.38 13.43
C LEU A 7 3.66 14.91 13.41
N LYS A 8 2.94 14.04 14.12
CA LYS A 8 3.18 12.59 14.17
C LYS A 8 2.39 11.89 13.06
N ILE A 9 3.09 11.20 12.17
CA ILE A 9 2.48 10.50 11.03
C ILE A 9 2.78 9.01 11.15
N LEU A 10 1.72 8.20 11.08
CA LEU A 10 1.82 6.77 10.80
C LEU A 10 1.76 6.57 9.29
N PHE A 11 2.71 5.85 8.71
CA PHE A 11 2.79 5.63 7.27
C PHE A 11 2.88 4.13 6.97
N LEU A 12 1.90 3.60 6.26
CA LEU A 12 1.94 2.22 5.76
C LEU A 12 2.46 2.21 4.33
N SER A 13 3.58 1.53 4.11
CA SER A 13 4.03 1.11 2.78
C SER A 13 4.03 -0.41 2.73
N GLN A 14 3.19 -1.02 1.89
CA GLN A 14 3.15 -2.48 1.79
C GLN A 14 4.50 -3.07 1.38
N ARG A 15 5.24 -2.40 0.49
CA ARG A 15 6.57 -2.84 0.04
C ARG A 15 7.66 -2.29 0.93
N PHE A 16 8.65 -3.13 1.22
CA PHE A 16 9.93 -2.67 1.77
C PHE A 16 10.61 -1.69 0.79
N LEU A 17 11.15 -0.59 1.31
CA LEU A 17 11.60 0.54 0.48
C LEU A 17 13.03 0.42 -0.02
N PHE A 18 13.85 -0.43 0.59
CA PHE A 18 15.24 -0.63 0.19
C PHE A 18 15.43 -1.97 -0.55
N PRO A 19 16.46 -2.06 -1.42
CA PRO A 19 17.06 -0.92 -2.11
C PRO A 19 15.97 -0.16 -2.91
N MET A 20 16.10 1.15 -3.02
CA MET A 20 15.17 2.00 -3.79
C MET A 20 15.44 1.83 -5.30
N ASP A 21 15.10 0.66 -5.83
CA ASP A 21 15.44 0.18 -7.17
C ASP A 21 14.28 0.25 -8.18
N THR A 22 13.07 0.49 -7.69
CA THR A 22 11.85 0.59 -8.51
C THR A 22 11.23 1.98 -8.37
N GLY A 23 10.51 2.43 -9.40
CA GLY A 23 9.90 3.77 -9.41
C GLY A 23 9.01 4.06 -8.19
N GLY A 24 8.23 3.05 -7.74
CA GLY A 24 7.42 3.16 -6.52
C GLY A 24 8.26 3.38 -5.27
N LYS A 25 9.27 2.54 -5.02
CA LYS A 25 10.16 2.66 -3.85
C LYS A 25 10.94 3.98 -3.85
N ILE A 26 11.47 4.39 -5.01
CA ILE A 26 12.20 5.67 -5.16
C ILE A 26 11.30 6.84 -4.78
N ARG A 27 10.06 6.85 -5.29
CA ARG A 27 9.11 7.91 -5.00
C ARG A 27 8.73 7.95 -3.52
N THR A 28 8.28 6.84 -2.95
CA THR A 28 7.88 6.75 -1.54
C THR A 28 9.07 7.09 -0.62
N GLY A 29 10.27 6.57 -0.91
CA GLY A 29 11.48 6.87 -0.13
C GLY A 29 11.87 8.36 -0.18
N ASN A 30 11.76 9.02 -1.33
CA ASN A 30 12.02 10.46 -1.43
C ASN A 30 10.96 11.29 -0.69
N ILE A 31 9.69 10.89 -0.74
CA ILE A 31 8.62 11.55 0.03
C ILE A 31 8.89 11.43 1.53
N LEU A 32 9.18 10.22 2.04
CA LEU A 32 9.50 10.01 3.44
C LEU A 32 10.73 10.79 3.90
N ARG A 33 11.79 10.84 3.08
CA ARG A 33 12.98 11.65 3.37
C ARG A 33 12.62 13.13 3.59
N LYS A 34 11.73 13.68 2.76
CA LYS A 34 11.26 15.07 2.90
C LYS A 34 10.27 15.28 4.03
N LEU A 35 9.40 14.31 4.30
CA LEU A 35 8.47 14.38 5.43
C LEU A 35 9.22 14.33 6.77
N LYS A 36 10.27 13.52 6.90
CA LYS A 36 11.06 13.38 8.14
C LYS A 36 11.71 14.69 8.60
N GLU A 37 12.01 15.60 7.67
CA GLU A 37 12.53 16.94 7.99
C GLU A 37 11.51 17.76 8.83
N ARG A 38 10.21 17.50 8.68
CA ARG A 38 9.10 18.33 9.20
C ARG A 38 8.15 17.62 10.16
N ALA A 39 8.07 16.30 10.09
CA ALA A 39 7.18 15.44 10.87
C ALA A 39 7.98 14.39 11.64
N SER A 40 7.36 13.79 12.65
CA SER A 40 7.86 12.55 13.23
C SER A 40 7.16 11.37 12.56
N LEU A 41 7.93 10.41 12.05
CA LEU A 41 7.42 9.35 11.19
C LEU A 41 7.56 7.97 11.84
N THR A 42 6.43 7.25 11.91
CA THR A 42 6.42 5.80 12.11
C THR A 42 6.08 5.14 10.78
N VAL A 43 6.93 4.25 10.28
CA VAL A 43 6.70 3.50 9.04
C VAL A 43 6.47 2.03 9.34
N ILE A 44 5.38 1.48 8.80
CA ILE A 44 5.07 0.04 8.80
C ILE A 44 5.28 -0.50 7.38
N SER A 45 6.05 -1.57 7.24
CA SER A 45 6.23 -2.26 5.95
C SER A 45 6.50 -3.74 6.10
N ASN A 46 6.15 -4.51 5.07
CA ASN A 46 6.61 -5.89 4.95
C ASN A 46 8.14 -5.95 4.88
N VAL A 47 8.72 -7.02 5.41
CA VAL A 47 10.15 -7.36 5.34
C VAL A 47 10.28 -8.85 5.07
N GLU A 48 11.09 -9.20 4.07
CA GLU A 48 11.37 -10.58 3.69
C GLU A 48 12.78 -10.98 4.13
N SER A 49 12.87 -11.81 5.17
CA SER A 49 14.15 -12.37 5.62
C SER A 49 14.56 -13.60 4.80
N PRO A 50 15.86 -13.77 4.47
CA PRO A 50 17.00 -12.92 4.87
C PRO A 50 17.33 -11.79 3.88
N LYS A 51 16.54 -11.67 2.81
CA LYS A 51 16.80 -10.76 1.67
C LYS A 51 16.90 -9.30 2.09
N ASP A 52 15.99 -8.85 2.95
CA ASP A 52 15.85 -7.46 3.35
C ASP A 52 16.66 -7.11 4.61
N ASP A 53 17.12 -8.10 5.38
CA ASP A 53 17.72 -7.92 6.71
C ASP A 53 18.88 -6.91 6.71
N GLN A 54 19.75 -6.96 5.68
CA GLN A 54 20.89 -6.05 5.53
C GLN A 54 20.49 -4.57 5.34
N TYR A 55 19.27 -4.32 4.87
CA TYR A 55 18.76 -3.00 4.53
C TYR A 55 17.86 -2.42 5.62
N VAL A 56 17.33 -3.24 6.54
CA VAL A 56 16.47 -2.79 7.64
C VAL A 56 17.07 -1.60 8.42
N PRO A 57 18.37 -1.57 8.77
CA PRO A 57 18.96 -0.41 9.45
C PRO A 57 18.89 0.91 8.66
N GLN A 58 18.77 0.84 7.33
CA GLN A 58 18.67 2.03 6.47
C GLN A 58 17.31 2.73 6.62
N MET A 59 16.28 2.07 7.15
CA MET A 59 14.97 2.69 7.42
C MET A 59 15.05 3.85 8.41
N ASN A 60 16.08 3.88 9.27
CA ASN A 60 16.37 5.03 10.15
C ASN A 60 16.66 6.32 9.37
N GLN A 61 16.97 6.25 8.08
CA GLN A 61 17.12 7.42 7.22
C GLN A 61 15.76 7.99 6.77
N LEU A 62 14.71 7.17 6.78
CA LEU A 62 13.38 7.51 6.24
C LEU A 62 12.33 7.73 7.33
N CYS A 63 12.52 7.21 8.54
CA CYS A 63 11.56 7.33 9.64
C CYS A 63 12.25 7.38 11.01
N ASP A 64 11.50 7.77 12.05
CA ASP A 64 11.98 7.77 13.44
C ASP A 64 11.72 6.43 14.12
N LYS A 65 10.63 5.76 13.75
CA LYS A 65 10.27 4.40 14.18
C LYS A 65 9.94 3.56 12.95
N PHE A 66 10.60 2.41 12.83
CA PHE A 66 10.29 1.42 11.81
C PHE A 66 9.68 0.18 12.45
N ILE A 67 8.55 -0.29 11.92
CA ILE A 67 7.85 -1.50 12.35
C ILE A 67 7.89 -2.50 11.19
N PRO A 68 8.85 -3.43 11.20
CA PRO A 68 8.93 -4.47 10.19
C PRO A 68 7.83 -5.52 10.43
N VAL A 69 7.14 -5.90 9.37
CA VAL A 69 6.15 -6.99 9.39
C VAL A 69 6.70 -8.16 8.56
N PRO A 70 6.90 -9.35 9.14
CA PRO A 70 7.41 -10.50 8.39
C PRO A 70 6.50 -10.85 7.23
N TRP A 71 7.08 -11.01 6.05
CA TRP A 71 6.38 -11.39 4.83
C TRP A 71 7.24 -12.31 3.98
N LYS A 72 6.61 -13.15 3.17
CA LYS A 72 7.29 -14.03 2.23
C LYS A 72 6.58 -14.00 0.90
N GLU A 73 7.32 -13.75 -0.18
CA GLU A 73 6.72 -13.76 -1.50
C GLU A 73 6.24 -15.19 -1.82
N MET A 74 5.03 -15.27 -2.37
CA MET A 74 4.55 -16.55 -2.87
C MET A 74 5.25 -16.87 -4.19
N GLU A 75 5.87 -18.05 -4.25
CA GLU A 75 6.50 -18.53 -5.48
C GLU A 75 5.48 -18.61 -6.63
N ARG A 76 5.79 -17.86 -7.69
CA ARG A 76 4.99 -17.82 -8.92
C ARG A 76 5.05 -19.16 -9.65
N TYR A 77 4.04 -19.43 -10.46
CA TYR A 77 3.93 -20.65 -11.28
C TYR A 77 3.81 -21.96 -10.49
N THR A 78 3.60 -21.90 -9.19
CA THR A 78 3.27 -23.06 -8.36
C THR A 78 1.77 -23.36 -8.41
N LEU A 79 1.38 -24.60 -8.14
CA LEU A 79 -0.05 -24.96 -8.02
C LEU A 79 -0.77 -24.09 -6.97
N LYS A 80 -0.08 -23.78 -5.86
CA LYS A 80 -0.59 -22.88 -4.82
C LYS A 80 -0.88 -21.48 -5.35
N PHE A 81 0.00 -20.94 -6.20
CA PHE A 81 -0.22 -19.64 -6.87
C PHE A 81 -1.47 -19.66 -7.73
N TYR A 82 -1.64 -20.66 -8.60
CA TYR A 82 -2.83 -20.76 -9.46
C TYR A 82 -4.12 -20.96 -8.67
N LEU A 83 -4.11 -21.79 -7.62
CA LEU A 83 -5.25 -21.96 -6.73
C LEU A 83 -5.60 -20.66 -6.00
N LYS A 84 -4.60 -19.88 -5.57
CA LYS A 84 -4.81 -18.54 -4.98
C LYS A 84 -5.47 -17.60 -5.97
N ILE A 85 -4.95 -17.50 -7.21
CA ILE A 85 -5.53 -16.65 -8.26
C ILE A 85 -6.97 -17.08 -8.58
N LEU A 86 -7.24 -18.39 -8.67
CA LEU A 86 -8.58 -18.91 -8.89
C LEU A 86 -9.52 -18.52 -7.75
N ALA A 87 -9.13 -18.72 -6.49
CA ALA A 87 -9.91 -18.33 -5.33
C ALA A 87 -10.18 -16.81 -5.29
N GLN A 88 -9.15 -16.00 -5.54
CA GLN A 88 -9.27 -14.55 -5.61
C GLN A 88 -10.13 -14.08 -6.79
N SER A 89 -10.23 -14.85 -7.87
CA SER A 89 -11.11 -14.53 -9.00
C SER A 89 -12.58 -14.55 -8.60
N PHE A 90 -12.96 -15.23 -7.52
CA PHE A 90 -14.32 -15.17 -6.95
C PHE A 90 -14.52 -14.07 -5.90
N SER A 91 -13.47 -13.34 -5.50
CA SER A 91 -13.57 -12.23 -4.55
C SER A 91 -14.19 -10.98 -5.18
N LYS A 92 -14.79 -10.11 -4.36
CA LYS A 92 -15.26 -8.78 -4.80
C LYS A 92 -14.11 -7.81 -5.08
N TYR A 93 -12.93 -8.05 -4.51
CA TYR A 93 -11.76 -7.17 -4.61
C TYR A 93 -10.89 -7.53 -5.84
N PRO A 94 -10.16 -6.55 -6.41
CA PRO A 94 -9.15 -6.83 -7.43
C PRO A 94 -8.05 -7.74 -6.88
N ILE A 95 -7.50 -8.61 -7.75
CA ILE A 95 -6.42 -9.54 -7.36
C ILE A 95 -5.20 -8.80 -6.80
N ASN A 96 -4.83 -7.66 -7.38
CA ASN A 96 -3.67 -6.88 -6.93
C ASN A 96 -3.86 -6.37 -5.49
N VAL A 97 -5.05 -5.89 -5.15
CA VAL A 97 -5.40 -5.43 -3.80
C VAL A 97 -5.36 -6.61 -2.82
N LEU A 98 -5.85 -7.79 -3.21
CA LEU A 98 -5.81 -9.00 -2.38
C LEU A 98 -4.40 -9.54 -2.17
N ASN A 99 -3.49 -9.29 -3.10
CA ASN A 99 -2.09 -9.71 -2.98
C ASN A 99 -1.29 -8.83 -2.02
N ASP A 100 -1.70 -7.58 -1.87
CA ASP A 100 -1.05 -6.60 -1.00
C ASP A 100 -1.68 -6.54 0.40
N TYR A 101 -2.77 -7.29 0.62
CA TYR A 101 -3.37 -7.50 1.94
C TYR A 101 -2.67 -8.60 2.75
N SER A 102 -2.43 -8.34 4.03
CA SER A 102 -2.13 -9.38 5.03
C SER A 102 -2.73 -9.05 6.39
N ASN A 103 -3.13 -10.07 7.14
CA ASN A 103 -3.65 -9.90 8.50
C ASN A 103 -2.58 -9.31 9.42
N GLU A 104 -1.32 -9.64 9.17
CA GLU A 104 -0.17 -9.18 9.95
C GLU A 104 0.09 -7.68 9.76
N LEU A 105 -0.03 -7.17 8.52
CA LEU A 105 0.08 -5.73 8.25
C LEU A 105 -1.08 -4.95 8.86
N GLU A 106 -2.30 -5.42 8.63
CA GLU A 106 -3.49 -4.79 9.21
C GLU A 106 -3.41 -4.75 10.74
N LYS A 107 -3.03 -5.87 11.36
CA LYS A 107 -2.83 -5.94 12.81
C LYS A 107 -1.76 -4.95 13.29
N ALA A 108 -0.62 -4.86 12.61
CA ALA A 108 0.44 -3.93 12.98
C ALA A 108 -0.05 -2.46 12.92
N VAL A 109 -0.85 -2.10 11.91
CA VAL A 109 -1.47 -0.76 11.81
C VAL A 109 -2.42 -0.51 12.99
N LEU A 110 -3.32 -1.46 13.27
CA LEU A 110 -4.31 -1.31 14.35
C LEU A 110 -3.68 -1.27 15.74
N ASP A 111 -2.71 -2.14 16.01
CA ASP A 111 -2.00 -2.19 17.28
C ASP A 111 -1.21 -0.89 17.49
N GLU A 112 -0.55 -0.36 16.46
CA GLU A 112 0.19 0.89 16.55
C GLU A 112 -0.74 2.10 16.80
N LEU A 113 -1.87 2.19 16.09
CA LEU A 113 -2.87 3.23 16.29
C LEU A 113 -3.59 3.15 17.65
N LYS A 114 -3.60 1.97 18.28
CA LYS A 114 -4.14 1.78 19.63
C LYS A 114 -3.16 2.21 20.71
N ASN A 115 -1.86 1.99 20.48
CA ASN A 115 -0.82 2.22 21.48
C ASN A 115 -0.25 3.64 21.47
N GLU A 116 -0.32 4.34 20.33
CA GLU A 116 0.24 5.67 20.14
C GLU A 116 -0.77 6.62 19.47
N GLN A 117 -0.68 7.91 19.79
CA GLN A 117 -1.48 8.94 19.13
C GLN A 117 -0.76 9.52 17.93
N TYR A 118 -1.48 9.61 16.82
CA TYR A 118 -1.03 10.16 15.55
C TYR A 118 -1.94 11.30 15.12
N ASP A 119 -1.37 12.30 14.46
CA ASP A 119 -2.11 13.40 13.86
C ASP A 119 -2.65 13.02 12.47
N LEU A 120 -2.01 12.04 11.82
CA LEU A 120 -2.35 11.58 10.47
C LEU A 120 -1.88 10.12 10.25
N ALA A 121 -2.71 9.31 9.60
CA ALA A 121 -2.35 7.99 9.11
C ALA A 121 -2.38 7.96 7.58
N ILE A 122 -1.27 7.59 6.96
CA ILE A 122 -1.10 7.56 5.50
C ILE A 122 -1.05 6.12 5.00
N CYS A 123 -1.85 5.81 3.99
CA CYS A 123 -1.81 4.55 3.25
C CYS A 123 -1.16 4.77 1.89
N ASP A 124 0.03 4.21 1.68
CA ASP A 124 0.75 4.28 0.42
C ASP A 124 0.20 3.23 -0.55
N PHE A 125 -0.25 3.68 -1.73
CA PHE A 125 -0.87 2.89 -2.79
C PHE A 125 -2.30 2.38 -2.51
N LEU A 126 -3.14 2.40 -3.54
CA LEU A 126 -4.51 1.88 -3.51
C LEU A 126 -4.55 0.38 -3.14
N GLN A 127 -3.55 -0.38 -3.55
CA GLN A 127 -3.46 -1.81 -3.30
C GLN A 127 -3.35 -2.13 -1.81
N SER A 128 -2.77 -1.22 -1.02
CA SER A 128 -2.57 -1.40 0.43
C SER A 128 -3.82 -1.12 1.26
N THR A 129 -4.90 -0.58 0.66
CA THR A 129 -6.02 0.00 1.42
C THR A 129 -6.83 -1.01 2.22
N LEU A 130 -6.81 -2.30 1.85
CA LEU A 130 -7.44 -3.32 2.67
C LEU A 130 -6.78 -3.47 4.04
N ASN A 131 -5.49 -3.14 4.18
CA ASN A 131 -4.83 -3.12 5.48
C ASN A 131 -5.27 -1.94 6.37
N PHE A 132 -6.08 -1.02 5.82
CA PHE A 132 -6.70 0.11 6.53
C PHE A 132 -8.20 -0.08 6.74
N GLN A 133 -8.79 -1.19 6.29
CA GLN A 133 -10.25 -1.31 6.20
C GLN A 133 -10.97 -1.21 7.56
N HIS A 134 -10.29 -1.59 8.65
CA HIS A 134 -10.81 -1.54 10.03
C HIS A 134 -10.23 -0.40 10.87
N VAL A 135 -9.49 0.55 10.27
CA VAL A 135 -9.00 1.73 10.99
C VAL A 135 -10.20 2.60 11.38
N ASN A 136 -10.41 2.77 12.69
CA ASN A 136 -11.52 3.53 13.27
C ASN A 136 -11.09 4.35 14.50
N SER A 137 -9.80 4.67 14.63
CA SER A 137 -9.23 5.36 15.79
C SER A 137 -9.57 6.86 15.88
N GLY A 138 -10.34 7.39 14.93
CA GLY A 138 -10.61 8.84 14.80
C GLY A 138 -9.43 9.65 14.26
N VAL A 139 -8.30 8.99 13.92
CA VAL A 139 -7.18 9.62 13.24
C VAL A 139 -7.59 9.98 11.80
N PRO A 140 -7.29 11.20 11.33
CA PRO A 140 -7.43 11.52 9.91
C PRO A 140 -6.60 10.57 9.05
N THR A 141 -7.18 10.10 7.96
CA THR A 141 -6.58 9.14 7.03
C THR A 141 -6.33 9.76 5.66
N LEU A 142 -5.17 9.48 5.07
CA LEU A 142 -4.78 9.99 3.75
C LEU A 142 -4.28 8.85 2.87
N MET A 143 -4.87 8.70 1.68
CA MET A 143 -4.40 7.73 0.70
C MET A 143 -3.48 8.40 -0.32
N PHE A 144 -2.32 7.80 -0.59
CA PHE A 144 -1.47 8.20 -1.71
C PHE A 144 -1.77 7.32 -2.92
N GLN A 145 -2.33 7.93 -3.96
CA GLN A 145 -2.41 7.32 -5.26
C GLN A 145 -1.15 7.63 -6.06
N HIS A 146 -0.59 6.57 -6.64
CA HIS A 146 0.59 6.69 -7.49
C HIS A 146 0.24 6.71 -8.97
N ASN A 147 -0.88 6.08 -9.32
CA ASN A 147 -1.47 6.03 -10.64
C ASN A 147 -2.99 5.84 -10.46
N VAL A 148 -3.74 6.11 -11.52
CA VAL A 148 -5.09 5.56 -11.70
C VAL A 148 -4.97 4.06 -12.00
N GLU A 149 -5.23 3.21 -11.02
CA GLU A 149 -5.08 1.75 -11.14
C GLU A 149 -6.13 1.16 -12.10
N ALA A 150 -7.29 1.80 -12.19
CA ALA A 150 -8.29 1.42 -13.16
C ALA A 150 -7.83 1.58 -14.61
N ASP A 151 -7.00 2.58 -14.93
CA ASP A 151 -6.44 2.75 -16.28
C ASP A 151 -5.41 1.69 -16.63
N ILE A 152 -4.67 1.18 -15.63
CA ILE A 152 -3.76 0.04 -15.83
C ILE A 152 -4.57 -1.18 -16.24
N THR A 153 -5.63 -1.50 -15.50
CA THR A 153 -6.50 -2.65 -15.82
C THR A 153 -7.24 -2.48 -17.15
N ARG A 154 -7.63 -1.25 -17.52
CA ARG A 154 -8.21 -0.92 -18.82
C ARG A 154 -7.24 -1.19 -19.96
N ARG A 155 -5.99 -0.72 -19.86
CA ARG A 155 -4.96 -0.98 -20.88
C ARG A 155 -4.69 -2.46 -21.09
N HIS A 156 -4.78 -3.28 -20.03
CA HIS A 156 -4.69 -4.73 -20.17
C HIS A 156 -5.90 -5.33 -20.90
N LEU A 157 -7.12 -4.85 -20.61
CA LEU A 157 -8.33 -5.24 -21.32
C LEU A 157 -8.25 -4.90 -22.82
N ASP A 158 -7.78 -3.70 -23.16
CA ASP A 158 -7.66 -3.24 -24.55
C ASP A 158 -6.63 -4.05 -25.35
N ARG A 159 -5.60 -4.59 -24.68
CA ARG A 159 -4.55 -5.42 -25.28
C ARG A 159 -4.85 -6.93 -25.28
N ALA A 160 -5.95 -7.36 -24.65
CA ALA A 160 -6.28 -8.77 -24.51
C ALA A 160 -6.52 -9.42 -25.88
N GLY A 161 -5.75 -10.47 -26.19
CA GLY A 161 -5.73 -11.09 -27.51
C GLY A 161 -6.84 -12.13 -27.72
N ASN A 162 -7.39 -12.67 -26.64
CA ASN A 162 -8.40 -13.73 -26.66
C ASN A 162 -9.57 -13.45 -25.71
N ILE A 163 -10.67 -14.22 -25.88
CA ILE A 163 -11.93 -14.02 -25.13
C ILE A 163 -11.74 -14.26 -23.63
N VAL A 164 -10.92 -15.24 -23.25
CA VAL A 164 -10.68 -15.57 -21.83
C VAL A 164 -9.97 -14.41 -21.13
N GLU A 165 -8.92 -13.86 -21.75
CA GLU A 165 -8.23 -12.68 -21.25
C GLU A 165 -9.15 -11.46 -21.18
N LYS A 166 -10.01 -11.25 -22.18
CA LYS A 166 -10.98 -10.14 -22.16
C LYS A 166 -11.97 -10.26 -21.00
N ILE A 167 -12.50 -11.45 -20.75
CA ILE A 167 -13.39 -11.69 -19.61
C ILE A 167 -12.65 -11.44 -18.29
N PHE A 168 -11.44 -11.99 -18.15
CA PHE A 168 -10.61 -11.82 -16.96
C PHE A 168 -10.30 -10.36 -16.68
N TRP A 169 -9.73 -9.64 -17.66
CA TRP A 169 -9.36 -8.24 -17.51
C TRP A 169 -10.58 -7.32 -17.39
N GLY A 170 -11.70 -7.64 -18.04
CA GLY A 170 -12.96 -6.92 -17.89
C GLY A 170 -13.49 -7.00 -16.45
N LEU A 171 -13.41 -8.18 -15.83
CA LEU A 171 -13.78 -8.37 -14.44
C LEU A 171 -12.83 -7.64 -13.48
N GLN A 172 -11.52 -7.74 -13.70
CA GLN A 172 -10.53 -7.01 -12.89
C GLN A 172 -10.71 -5.50 -13.01
N HIS A 173 -10.95 -4.98 -14.21
CA HIS A 173 -11.18 -3.56 -14.45
C HIS A 173 -12.43 -3.04 -13.73
N LYS A 174 -13.56 -3.76 -13.86
CA LYS A 174 -14.80 -3.39 -13.14
C LYS A 174 -14.61 -3.39 -11.62
N ARG A 175 -13.87 -4.37 -11.09
CA ARG A 175 -13.56 -4.44 -9.65
C ARG A 175 -12.63 -3.32 -9.22
N MET A 176 -11.63 -2.97 -10.04
CA MET A 176 -10.69 -1.90 -9.73
C MET A 176 -11.37 -0.55 -9.73
N MET A 177 -12.16 -0.23 -10.77
CA MET A 177 -12.99 0.99 -10.82
C MET A 177 -13.85 1.15 -9.57
N ARG A 178 -14.53 0.06 -9.17
CA ARG A 178 -15.37 0.07 -7.96
C ARG A 178 -14.54 0.29 -6.69
N HIS A 179 -13.45 -0.46 -6.51
CA HIS A 179 -12.61 -0.39 -5.31
C HIS A 179 -11.91 0.97 -5.19
N GLU A 180 -11.33 1.49 -6.29
CA GLU A 180 -10.70 2.80 -6.35
C GLU A 180 -11.66 3.92 -5.96
N GLY A 181 -12.86 3.93 -6.56
CA GLY A 181 -13.91 4.88 -6.21
C GLY A 181 -14.41 4.75 -4.76
N GLU A 182 -14.58 3.52 -4.25
CA GLU A 182 -14.96 3.27 -2.86
C GLU A 182 -13.89 3.81 -1.88
N MET A 183 -12.60 3.60 -2.16
CA MET A 183 -11.52 4.04 -1.28
C MET A 183 -11.31 5.55 -1.31
N CYS A 184 -11.44 6.21 -2.46
CA CYS A 184 -11.38 7.67 -2.55
C CYS A 184 -12.42 8.36 -1.65
N ASN A 185 -13.59 7.74 -1.48
CA ASN A 185 -14.65 8.26 -0.61
C ASN A 185 -14.50 7.84 0.86
N LYS A 186 -13.73 6.79 1.14
CA LYS A 186 -13.57 6.24 2.50
C LYS A 186 -12.46 6.91 3.30
N PHE A 187 -11.38 7.33 2.63
CA PHE A 187 -10.30 8.09 3.27
C PHE A 187 -10.68 9.56 3.42
N ASP A 188 -10.20 10.21 4.48
CA ASP A 188 -10.48 11.65 4.73
C ASP A 188 -9.83 12.55 3.67
N GLY A 189 -8.76 12.07 3.02
CA GLY A 189 -8.18 12.71 1.84
C GLY A 189 -7.48 11.71 0.92
N THR A 190 -7.29 12.12 -0.33
CA THR A 190 -6.51 11.38 -1.32
C THR A 190 -5.54 12.33 -2.03
N ILE A 191 -4.27 11.93 -2.18
CA ILE A 191 -3.28 12.62 -3.02
C ILE A 191 -3.10 11.86 -4.32
N ALA A 192 -3.38 12.52 -5.45
CA ALA A 192 -3.13 12.06 -6.81
C ALA A 192 -1.88 12.76 -7.40
N VAL A 193 -1.32 12.24 -8.50
CA VAL A 193 -0.11 12.83 -9.12
C VAL A 193 -0.34 13.58 -10.41
N SER A 194 -1.50 13.44 -11.02
CA SER A 194 -1.87 14.20 -12.19
C SER A 194 -3.29 14.72 -12.05
N ALA A 195 -3.62 15.79 -12.78
CA ALA A 195 -5.00 16.28 -12.87
C ALA A 195 -5.93 15.33 -13.63
N THR A 196 -5.36 14.32 -14.30
CA THR A 196 -6.08 13.24 -14.97
C THR A 196 -6.41 12.10 -14.00
N ASP A 197 -5.76 12.08 -12.82
CA ASP A 197 -6.01 11.15 -11.73
C ASP A 197 -7.08 11.72 -10.77
#